data_AF-A0A654KHR9-F1
#
_entry.id   AF-A0A654KHR9-F1
#
_cell.length_a   1.000
_cell.length_b   1.000
_cell.length_c   1.000
_cell.angle_alpha   90.00
_cell.angle_beta   90.00
_cell.angle_gamma   90.00
#
_symmetry.space_group_name_H-M   'P 1'
#
loop_
_entity.id
_entity.type
_entity.pdbx_description
1 polymer ?
#
loop_
_entity_poly.entity_id
_entity_poly.type
_entity_poly.pdbx_seq_one_letter_code
_entity_poly.pdbx_strand_id
1 'polypeptide(L)' 'MPECPANAIFAEEDLPKDQQQFIQINAELTPLFEPISRSIDPLPDADEWNGKPNKLEYLIKP' A
#
# COMPACT_ATOMS: atom_id res chain seq x y z
N MET A 1 13.33 9.11 -9.33
CA MET A 1 13.13 7.92 -8.49
C MET A 1 11.62 7.81 -8.27
N PRO A 2 11.00 6.63 -8.37
CA PRO A 2 9.58 6.50 -8.04
C PRO A 2 9.34 7.02 -6.62
N GLU A 3 8.23 7.75 -6.43
CA GLU A 3 7.84 8.31 -5.12
C GLU A 3 7.65 7.20 -4.06
N CYS A 4 7.31 5.99 -4.50
CA CYS A 4 7.22 4.81 -3.64
C CYS A 4 8.45 3.90 -3.83
N PRO A 5 9.36 3.78 -2.83
CA PRO A 5 10.50 2.86 -2.90
C PRO A 5 10.11 1.38 -3.02
N ALA A 6 8.88 1.02 -2.61
CA ALA A 6 8.36 -0.35 -2.73
C ALA A 6 7.72 -0.64 -4.09
N ASN A 7 7.65 0.34 -5.00
CA ASN A 7 6.96 0.24 -6.29
C ASN A 7 5.53 -0.32 -6.16
N ALA A 8 4.81 0.11 -5.11
CA ALA A 8 3.49 -0.42 -4.74
C ALA A 8 2.31 0.46 -5.17
N ILE A 9 2.58 1.57 -5.89
CA ILE A 9 1.56 2.47 -6.41
C ILE A 9 1.43 2.20 -7.91
N PHE A 10 0.22 1.84 -8.33
CA PHE A 10 -0.11 1.53 -9.72
C PHE A 10 -1.29 2.38 -10.17
N ALA A 11 -1.32 2.71 -11.46
CA ALA A 11 -2.57 3.10 -12.12
C ALA A 11 -3.50 1.89 -12.21
N GLU A 12 -4.81 2.10 -12.23
CA GLU A 12 -5.79 1.01 -12.22
C GLU A 12 -5.65 0.11 -13.46
N GLU A 13 -5.35 0.70 -14.61
CA GLU A 13 -5.08 0.01 -15.87
C GLU A 13 -3.80 -0.84 -15.86
N ASP A 14 -2.83 -0.48 -15.02
CA ASP A 14 -1.52 -1.14 -14.91
C ASP A 14 -1.46 -2.13 -13.74
N LEU A 15 -2.56 -2.27 -12.98
CA LEU A 15 -2.59 -3.08 -11.77
C LEU A 15 -2.53 -4.58 -12.10
N PRO A 16 -1.57 -5.34 -11.55
CA PRO A 16 -1.48 -6.79 -11.74
C PRO A 16 -2.78 -7.52 -11.38
N LYS A 17 -3.11 -8.59 -12.12
CA LYS A 17 -4.38 -9.33 -11.96
C LYS A 17 -4.58 -9.90 -10.55
N ASP A 18 -3.51 -10.33 -9.92
CA ASP A 18 -3.47 -10.85 -8.55
C ASP A 18 -3.59 -9.76 -7.47
N GLN A 19 -3.52 -8.49 -7.86
CA GLN A 19 -3.63 -7.32 -6.97
C GLN A 19 -4.93 -6.54 -7.15
N GLN A 20 -5.82 -6.96 -8.05
CA GLN A 20 -7.09 -6.26 -8.35
C GLN A 20 -7.97 -6.03 -7.11
N GLN A 21 -7.90 -6.91 -6.11
CA GLN A 21 -8.60 -6.75 -4.83
C GLN A 21 -8.26 -5.45 -4.08
N PHE A 22 -7.07 -4.86 -4.32
CA PHE A 22 -6.66 -3.62 -3.66
C PHE A 22 -7.45 -2.39 -4.10
N ILE A 23 -8.12 -2.43 -5.26
CA ILE A 23 -9.03 -1.35 -5.70
C ILE A 23 -10.17 -1.19 -4.69
N GLN A 24 -10.86 -2.30 -4.39
CA GLN A 24 -11.97 -2.29 -3.44
C GLN A 24 -11.49 -1.97 -2.02
N ILE A 25 -10.36 -2.56 -1.59
CA ILE A 25 -9.77 -2.29 -0.27
C ILE A 25 -9.47 -0.80 -0.11
N ASN A 26 -8.84 -0.16 -1.11
CA ASN A 26 -8.54 1.26 -1.06
C ASN A 26 -9.82 2.10 -0.99
N ALA A 27 -10.85 1.77 -1.79
CA ALA A 27 -12.13 2.48 -1.78
C ALA A 27 -12.85 2.37 -0.42
N GLU A 28 -12.82 1.20 0.21
CA GLU A 28 -13.46 0.94 1.50
C GLU A 28 -12.71 1.56 2.69
N LEU A 29 -11.37 1.53 2.68
CA LEU A 29 -10.57 1.96 3.82
C LEU A 29 -10.22 3.45 3.81
N THR A 30 -10.05 4.06 2.62
CA THR A 30 -9.71 5.50 2.51
C THR A 30 -10.60 6.42 3.38
N PRO A 31 -11.94 6.29 3.40
CA PRO A 31 -12.78 7.18 4.22
C PRO A 31 -12.67 6.92 5.74
N LEU A 32 -12.05 5.82 6.17
CA LEU A 32 -11.92 5.45 7.58
C LEU A 32 -10.61 5.93 8.20
N PHE A 33 -9.58 6.19 7.39
CA PHE A 33 -8.27 6.65 7.86
C PHE A 33 -8.18 8.18 7.92
N GLU A 34 -7.39 8.69 8.87
CA GLU A 34 -7.02 10.11 8.89
C GLU A 34 -6.12 10.46 7.69
N PRO A 35 -6.30 11.65 7.07
CA PRO A 35 -5.52 12.05 5.92
C PRO A 35 -4.05 12.34 6.28
N ILE A 36 -3.11 11.74 5.54
CA ILE A 36 -1.67 12.01 5.64
C ILE A 36 -1.28 13.00 4.54
N SER A 37 -0.85 14.20 4.91
CA SER A 37 -0.47 15.28 3.97
C SER A 37 1.02 15.64 3.98
N ARG A 38 1.81 14.98 4.83
CA ARG A 38 3.26 15.17 4.95
C ARG A 38 3.96 13.82 5.11
N SER A 39 5.16 13.72 4.56
CA SER A 39 6.00 12.54 4.73
C SER A 39 6.41 12.36 6.19
N ILE A 40 6.45 11.10 6.62
CA ILE A 40 6.94 10.64 7.91
C ILE A 40 7.98 9.54 7.68
N ASP A 41 8.75 9.22 8.71
CA ASP A 41 9.74 8.14 8.62
C ASP A 41 9.06 6.79 8.33
N PRO A 42 9.70 5.91 7.54
CA PRO A 42 9.20 4.57 7.28
C PRO A 42 9.14 3.75 8.58
N LEU A 43 8.37 2.65 8.56
CA LEU A 43 8.38 1.69 9.68
C LEU A 43 9.80 1.11 9.89
N PRO A 44 10.17 0.74 11.14
CA PRO A 44 11.52 0.25 11.45
C PRO A 44 12.01 -0.90 10.57
N ASP A 45 11.09 -1.78 10.17
CA ASP A 45 11.40 -3.01 9.44
C ASP A 45 11.09 -2.90 7.94
N ALA A 46 10.83 -1.68 7.41
CA ALA A 46 10.33 -1.48 6.06
C ALA A 46 11.21 -2.12 4.97
N ASP A 47 12.53 -2.05 5.12
CA ASP A 47 13.49 -2.66 4.17
C ASP A 47 13.39 -4.18 4.14
N GLU A 48 13.14 -4.82 5.30
CA GLU A 48 12.96 -6.28 5.37
C GLU A 48 11.66 -6.72 4.68
N TRP A 49 10.62 -5.90 4.77
CA TRP A 49 9.30 -6.19 4.18
C TRP A 49 9.17 -5.78 2.71
N ASN A 50 10.13 -5.04 2.17
CA ASN A 50 10.10 -4.63 0.77
C ASN A 50 10.27 -5.86 -0.15
N GLY A 51 9.38 -6.01 -1.14
CA GLY A 51 9.38 -7.15 -2.07
C GLY A 51 8.84 -8.48 -1.53
N LYS A 52 8.55 -8.63 -0.23
CA LYS A 52 7.89 -9.84 0.29
C LYS A 52 6.43 -9.93 -0.23
N PRO A 53 6.01 -11.08 -0.79
CA PRO A 53 4.64 -11.27 -1.29
C PRO A 53 3.64 -11.49 -0.14
N ASN A 54 2.34 -11.51 -0.47
CA ASN A 54 1.24 -11.94 0.41
C ASN A 54 1.08 -11.16 1.73
N LYS A 55 1.49 -9.89 1.77
CA LYS A 55 1.43 -9.07 3.00
C LYS A 55 0.01 -8.66 3.45
N LEU A 56 -1.02 -9.00 2.68
CA LEU A 56 -2.40 -8.60 2.97
C LEU A 56 -2.90 -9.16 4.32
N GLU A 57 -2.41 -10.33 4.75
CA GLU A 57 -2.77 -10.92 6.04
C GLU A 57 -2.34 -10.08 7.26
N TYR A 58 -1.35 -9.20 7.08
CA TYR A 58 -0.83 -8.32 8.13
C TYR A 58 -1.48 -6.93 8.14
N LEU A 59 -2.47 -6.68 7.28
CA LEU A 59 -3.15 -5.39 7.19
C LEU A 59 -3.94 -5.10 8.48
N ILE A 60 -3.57 -4.03 9.19
CA ILE A 60 -4.30 -3.50 10.34
C ILE A 60 -5.36 -2.54 9.83
N LYS A 61 -6.61 -2.73 10.28
CA LYS A 61 -7.76 -1.87 9.95
C LYS A 61 -8.04 -0.89 11.10
N PRO A 62 -8.52 0.34 10.80
CA PRO A 62 -8.84 1.35 11.81
C PRO A 62 -10.09 0.98 12.61
#